data_AF-A0A6M0FY22-F1
#
_entry.id   AF-A0A6M0FY22-F1
#
_cell.length_a   1.000
_cell.length_b   1.000
_cell.length_c   1.000
_cell.angle_alpha   90.00
_cell.angle_beta   90.00
_cell.angle_gamma   90.00
#
_symmetry.space_group_name_H-M   'P 1'
#
loop_
_entity.id
_entity.type
_entity.pdbx_description
1 polymer ?
#
loop_
_entity_poly.entity_id
_entity_poly.type
_entity_poly.pdbx_seq_one_letter_code
_entity_poly.pdbx_strand_id
1 'polypeptide(L)'
;MAKKSLTDLLREEVEKAPPSVAATVPETTDGVNEKRVGETSEQTRGRGDAGTRRREISPKISLTPTDDELLDHDTEKVETLPMSTTKSNATGSNMTKAQLQATVTELRAALKETQDALEEAQNQQENSANLQKSLQESQQKEVSLQQEVTELRADFEQQTKSVQKLEKELKKMNQIKQELEEAKKAASQLAKTNEQLTQELNSTKQDKEDIKVPTHKPPNQSLVHHHPVRPIQKESDKPADFARNTWLL
;
A
#
# COMPACT_ATOMS: atom_id res chain seq x y z
N MET A 1 6.38 -17.03 30.19
CA MET A 1 6.79 -15.95 29.26
C MET A 1 5.88 -14.76 29.52
N ALA A 2 6.43 -13.65 30.02
CA ALA A 2 5.65 -12.46 30.33
C ALA A 2 5.27 -11.73 29.04
N LYS A 3 3.98 -11.45 28.85
CA LYS A 3 3.48 -10.69 27.70
C LYS A 3 3.80 -9.22 27.94
N LYS A 4 4.81 -8.68 27.26
CA LYS A 4 5.10 -7.24 27.25
C LYS A 4 3.90 -6.51 26.63
N SER A 5 3.52 -5.37 27.22
CA SER A 5 2.42 -4.57 26.68
C SER A 5 2.85 -3.87 25.40
N LEU A 6 1.92 -3.59 24.48
CA LEU A 6 2.19 -2.88 23.22
C LEU A 6 2.88 -1.54 23.46
N THR A 7 2.53 -0.88 24.57
CA THR A 7 3.15 0.35 25.06
C THR A 7 4.63 0.20 25.42
N ASP A 8 5.05 -0.96 25.92
CA ASP A 8 6.45 -1.23 26.24
C ASP A 8 7.27 -1.48 24.97
N LEU A 9 6.70 -2.17 23.98
CA LEU A 9 7.34 -2.35 22.67
C LEU A 9 7.56 -1.02 21.95
N LEU A 10 6.56 -0.14 21.95
CA LEU A 10 6.68 1.16 21.29
C LEU A 10 7.72 2.07 21.96
N ARG A 11 7.89 1.97 23.29
CA ARG A 11 8.93 2.72 24.01
C ARG A 11 10.33 2.17 23.73
N GLU A 12 10.47 0.84 23.66
CA GLU A 12 11.73 0.16 23.31
C GLU A 12 12.18 0.50 21.88
N GLU A 13 11.25 0.72 20.95
CA GLU A 13 11.54 1.16 19.57
C GLU A 13 12.05 2.61 19.51
N VAL A 14 11.47 3.53 20.30
CA VAL A 14 11.83 4.96 20.31
C VAL A 14 13.21 5.19 20.92
N GLU A 15 13.61 4.42 21.93
CA GLU A 15 14.97 4.50 22.52
C GLU A 15 16.07 3.90 21.63
N LYS A 16 15.69 3.10 20.61
CA LYS A 16 16.65 2.44 19.70
C LYS A 16 16.98 3.27 18.45
N ALA A 17 16.30 4.39 18.24
CA ALA A 17 16.63 5.30 17.15
C ALA A 17 17.90 6.12 17.48
N PRO A 18 18.91 6.16 16.60
CA PRO A 18 20.10 6.97 16.83
C PRO A 18 19.73 8.47 16.85
N PRO A 19 20.41 9.30 17.66
CA PRO A 19 20.16 10.73 17.68
C PRO A 19 20.42 11.31 16.30
N SER A 20 19.35 11.87 15.72
CA SER A 20 19.39 12.68 14.50
C SER A 20 20.48 13.74 14.62
N VAL A 21 21.37 13.77 13.62
CA VAL A 21 22.50 14.68 13.53
C VAL A 21 21.96 16.10 13.26
N ALA A 22 21.60 16.80 14.31
CA ALA A 22 21.33 18.24 14.28
C ALA A 22 22.63 19.00 14.59
N ALA A 23 23.36 19.36 13.54
CA ALA A 23 24.44 20.35 13.53
C ALA A 23 24.59 20.77 12.06
N THR A 24 24.57 22.02 11.63
CA THR A 24 25.13 23.23 12.22
C THR A 24 24.48 24.44 11.55
N VAL A 25 24.05 25.41 12.36
CA VAL A 25 23.71 26.77 11.96
C VAL A 25 25.03 27.54 11.74
N PRO A 26 25.22 28.26 10.63
CA PRO A 26 26.07 29.44 10.64
C PRO A 26 25.20 30.69 10.77
N GLU A 27 25.38 31.34 11.90
CA GLU A 27 25.00 32.69 12.25
C GLU A 27 25.72 33.67 11.31
N THR A 28 24.96 34.36 10.45
CA THR A 28 25.46 35.52 9.71
C THR A 28 24.71 36.74 10.20
N THR A 29 25.38 37.51 11.04
CA THR A 29 25.06 38.89 11.34
C THR A 29 25.28 39.74 10.10
N ASP A 30 24.26 40.44 9.61
CA ASP A 30 24.39 41.81 9.15
C ASP A 30 23.00 42.44 9.00
N GLY A 31 22.82 43.57 9.66
CA GLY A 31 21.58 44.34 9.63
C GLY A 31 21.40 45.08 8.30
N VAL A 32 20.16 45.52 8.05
CA VAL A 32 19.79 46.90 7.70
C VAL A 32 18.35 46.93 7.15
N ASN A 33 17.58 47.80 7.79
CA ASN A 33 16.45 48.59 7.30
C ASN A 33 14.99 48.12 7.38
N GLU A 34 14.25 49.10 7.87
CA GLU A 34 12.84 49.22 8.19
C GLU A 34 12.08 49.86 7.01
N LYS A 35 10.76 49.62 6.95
CA LYS A 35 9.70 50.43 6.30
C LYS A 35 9.53 50.45 4.77
N ARG A 36 8.38 49.90 4.32
CA ARG A 36 7.28 50.50 3.49
C ARG A 36 6.41 49.36 2.93
N VAL A 37 5.13 49.18 3.29
CA VAL A 37 3.87 49.89 2.94
C VAL A 37 3.57 49.96 1.43
N GLY A 38 2.40 49.44 1.04
CA GLY A 38 1.63 49.74 -0.19
C GLY A 38 1.55 48.56 -1.18
N GLU A 39 0.44 47.82 -1.31
CA GLU A 39 -0.85 48.15 -1.98
C GLU A 39 -0.92 47.71 -3.46
N THR A 40 -1.97 46.94 -3.80
CA THR A 40 -2.78 46.95 -5.06
C THR A 40 -2.07 46.55 -6.38
N SER A 41 -2.65 45.92 -7.40
CA SER A 41 -4.01 45.51 -7.78
C SER A 41 -3.94 44.52 -8.96
N GLU A 42 -5.00 43.72 -9.10
CA GLU A 42 -5.74 43.25 -10.29
C GLU A 42 -5.10 43.12 -11.70
N GLN A 43 -5.78 42.28 -12.51
CA GLN A 43 -5.88 42.32 -13.99
C GLN A 43 -4.76 41.57 -14.74
N THR A 44 -5.00 40.60 -15.62
CA THR A 44 -6.01 40.48 -16.68
C THR A 44 -6.26 39.02 -17.13
N ARG A 45 -7.48 38.76 -17.60
CA ARG A 45 -7.90 37.63 -18.46
C ARG A 45 -7.11 37.56 -19.78
N GLY A 46 -6.98 36.36 -20.37
CA GLY A 46 -7.02 36.21 -21.83
C GLY A 46 -6.18 35.10 -22.48
N ARG A 47 -6.86 33.99 -22.82
CA ARG A 47 -6.96 33.37 -24.18
C ARG A 47 -5.70 33.07 -25.03
N GLY A 48 -5.65 31.84 -25.57
CA GLY A 48 -4.97 31.46 -26.82
C GLY A 48 -3.75 30.57 -26.58
N ASP A 49 -3.82 29.25 -26.81
CA ASP A 49 -3.71 28.58 -28.12
C ASP A 49 -2.33 28.74 -28.77
N ALA A 50 -1.57 27.64 -28.83
CA ALA A 50 -0.71 27.24 -29.94
C ALA A 50 0.18 26.08 -29.49
N GLY A 51 -0.06 24.91 -30.10
CA GLY A 51 0.80 23.75 -29.95
C GLY A 51 2.25 24.03 -30.37
N THR A 52 3.19 23.44 -29.65
CA THR A 52 4.55 23.28 -30.14
C THR A 52 5.00 21.84 -29.94
N ARG A 53 5.18 21.18 -31.09
CA ARG A 53 5.85 19.89 -31.29
C ARG A 53 7.13 19.82 -30.46
N ARG A 54 7.32 18.76 -29.68
CA ARG A 54 8.67 18.36 -29.24
C ARG A 54 8.85 16.86 -29.42
N ARG A 55 10.01 16.57 -29.99
CA ARG A 55 10.41 15.38 -30.74
C ARG A 55 10.38 14.10 -29.93
N GLU A 56 10.04 13.04 -30.65
CA GLU A 56 10.32 11.66 -30.31
C GLU A 56 11.79 11.46 -29.94
N ILE A 57 12.03 10.74 -28.86
CA ILE A 57 13.16 9.80 -28.76
C ILE A 57 12.61 8.60 -27.99
N SER A 58 12.29 7.54 -28.73
CA SER A 58 12.13 6.19 -28.17
C SER A 58 13.49 5.66 -27.70
N PRO A 59 13.51 4.67 -26.81
CA PRO A 59 13.96 3.37 -27.29
C PRO A 59 12.98 2.26 -26.91
N LYS A 60 12.35 1.68 -27.94
CA LYS A 60 11.83 0.32 -27.91
C LYS A 60 13.02 -0.62 -27.88
N ILE A 61 13.15 -1.39 -26.80
CA ILE A 61 13.85 -2.67 -26.83
C ILE A 61 12.77 -3.75 -26.67
N SER A 62 12.23 -4.15 -27.82
CA SER A 62 11.52 -5.40 -27.99
C SER A 62 12.56 -6.47 -28.25
N LEU A 63 12.76 -7.40 -27.32
CA LEU A 63 13.38 -8.69 -27.61
C LEU A 63 12.26 -9.71 -27.76
N THR A 64 12.02 -10.08 -29.02
CA THR A 64 11.24 -11.24 -29.42
C THR A 64 12.06 -12.52 -29.17
N PRO A 65 11.41 -13.66 -28.87
CA PRO A 65 12.05 -14.97 -28.95
C PRO A 65 12.00 -15.45 -30.40
N THR A 66 13.11 -15.94 -30.93
CA THR A 66 13.14 -16.67 -32.20
C THR A 66 14.11 -17.82 -32.02
N ASP A 67 13.51 -19.00 -31.92
CA ASP A 67 14.14 -20.30 -32.05
C ASP A 67 14.73 -20.49 -33.46
N ASP A 68 15.70 -21.40 -33.54
CA ASP A 68 16.21 -22.08 -34.72
C ASP A 68 16.86 -21.20 -35.80
N GLU A 69 18.20 -21.24 -35.90
CA GLU A 69 18.88 -22.08 -36.90
C GLU A 69 20.41 -21.93 -36.80
N LEU A 70 21.09 -23.03 -37.13
CA LEU A 70 22.48 -23.13 -37.57
C LEU A 70 23.58 -23.18 -36.48
N LEU A 71 23.75 -24.42 -36.00
CA LEU A 71 25.06 -25.06 -35.84
C LEU A 71 25.94 -24.79 -37.08
N ASP A 72 26.73 -23.72 -37.05
CA ASP A 72 27.96 -23.65 -37.82
C ASP A 72 29.06 -24.32 -37.00
N HIS A 73 29.30 -25.58 -37.33
CA HIS A 73 30.59 -26.23 -37.14
C HIS A 73 31.61 -25.47 -37.99
N ASP A 74 32.17 -24.40 -37.44
CA ASP A 74 33.43 -23.84 -37.92
C ASP A 74 34.54 -24.85 -37.63
N THR A 75 34.70 -25.72 -38.64
CA THR A 75 35.94 -26.31 -39.13
C THR A 75 37.18 -25.96 -38.33
N GLU A 76 37.76 -27.01 -37.75
CA GLU A 76 39.19 -27.11 -37.49
C GLU A 76 39.97 -26.43 -38.63
N LYS A 77 40.45 -25.21 -38.39
CA LYS A 77 41.60 -24.71 -39.13
C LYS A 77 42.79 -25.53 -38.64
N VAL A 78 42.98 -26.67 -39.29
CA VAL A 78 44.25 -27.41 -39.30
C VAL A 78 45.28 -26.46 -39.88
N GLU A 79 45.83 -25.60 -39.03
CA GLU A 79 47.07 -24.90 -39.31
C GLU A 79 48.16 -25.95 -39.17
N THR A 80 48.40 -26.64 -40.29
CA THR A 80 49.59 -27.41 -40.56
C THR A 80 50.79 -26.48 -40.40
N LEU A 81 51.26 -26.33 -39.17
CA LEU A 81 52.61 -25.87 -38.94
C LEU A 81 53.53 -26.90 -39.62
N PRO A 82 54.40 -26.46 -40.55
CA PRO A 82 55.31 -27.37 -41.18
C PRO A 82 56.14 -28.02 -40.08
N MET A 83 56.16 -29.36 -40.05
CA MET A 83 57.23 -30.11 -39.40
C MET A 83 58.54 -29.65 -40.05
N SER A 84 59.11 -28.58 -39.50
CA SER A 84 60.50 -28.26 -39.66
C SER A 84 61.22 -29.39 -38.94
N THR A 85 61.56 -30.41 -39.73
CA THR A 85 62.59 -31.38 -39.41
C THR A 85 63.90 -30.63 -39.32
N THR A 86 64.10 -29.89 -38.23
CA THR A 86 65.43 -29.57 -37.76
C THR A 86 66.01 -30.88 -37.26
N LYS A 87 66.60 -31.63 -38.19
CA LYS A 87 67.69 -32.55 -37.92
C LYS A 87 68.66 -31.78 -37.04
N SER A 88 68.63 -32.04 -35.73
CA SER A 88 69.73 -31.69 -34.85
C SER A 88 70.88 -32.55 -35.30
N ASN A 89 71.65 -31.96 -36.21
CA ASN A 89 72.97 -32.40 -36.58
C ASN A 89 73.71 -32.64 -35.26
N ALA A 90 74.03 -33.90 -34.97
CA ALA A 90 74.90 -34.27 -33.87
C ALA A 90 76.32 -33.82 -34.23
N THR A 91 76.56 -32.51 -34.18
CA THR A 91 77.89 -31.93 -34.14
C THR A 91 78.20 -31.76 -32.67
N GLY A 92 79.04 -32.65 -32.13
CA GLY A 92 79.56 -32.53 -30.78
C GLY A 92 80.20 -31.16 -30.59
N SER A 93 79.46 -30.25 -29.98
CA SER A 93 79.96 -28.99 -29.46
C SER A 93 79.76 -29.07 -27.97
N ASN A 94 80.88 -29.09 -27.23
CA ASN A 94 80.91 -29.08 -25.79
C ASN A 94 80.12 -27.84 -25.32
N MET A 95 78.84 -28.00 -24.94
CA MET A 95 78.12 -26.96 -24.22
C MET A 95 78.99 -26.58 -23.05
N THR A 96 79.41 -25.32 -23.02
CA THR A 96 80.25 -24.85 -21.94
C THR A 96 79.47 -25.00 -20.64
N LYS A 97 80.15 -25.36 -19.55
CA LYS A 97 79.54 -25.51 -18.22
C LYS A 97 78.65 -24.30 -17.85
N ALA A 98 79.00 -23.11 -18.32
CA ALA A 98 78.22 -21.88 -18.17
C ALA A 98 76.84 -21.93 -18.87
N GLN A 99 76.75 -22.47 -20.09
CA GLN A 99 75.48 -22.58 -20.82
C GLN A 99 74.52 -23.57 -20.14
N LEU A 100 75.02 -24.69 -19.61
CA LEU A 100 74.20 -25.63 -18.85
C LEU A 100 73.73 -25.04 -17.52
N GLN A 101 74.57 -24.24 -16.86
CA GLN A 101 74.15 -23.53 -15.65
C GLN A 101 73.07 -22.48 -15.95
N ALA A 102 73.21 -21.74 -17.05
CA ALA A 102 72.22 -20.76 -17.49
C ALA A 102 70.85 -21.40 -17.79
N THR A 103 70.81 -22.52 -18.53
CA THR A 103 69.55 -23.21 -18.81
C THR A 103 68.92 -23.80 -17.55
N VAL A 104 69.72 -24.31 -16.60
CA VAL A 104 69.19 -24.77 -15.31
C VAL A 104 68.62 -23.62 -14.47
N THR A 105 69.24 -22.43 -14.50
CA THR A 105 68.69 -21.26 -13.80
C THR A 105 67.39 -20.78 -14.43
N GLU A 106 67.30 -20.80 -15.75
CA GLU A 106 66.08 -20.43 -16.49
C GLU A 106 64.94 -21.40 -16.21
N LEU A 107 65.19 -22.72 -16.27
CA LEU A 107 64.18 -23.73 -15.94
C LEU A 107 63.69 -23.62 -14.49
N ARG A 108 64.57 -23.28 -13.54
CA ARG A 108 64.18 -23.04 -12.14
C ARG A 108 63.34 -21.78 -11.99
N ALA A 109 63.66 -20.72 -12.74
CA ALA A 109 62.86 -19.51 -12.76
C ALA A 109 61.46 -19.78 -13.34
N ALA A 110 61.39 -20.50 -14.47
CA ALA A 110 60.13 -20.89 -15.11
C ALA A 110 59.27 -21.79 -14.19
N LEU A 111 59.88 -22.77 -13.51
CA LEU A 111 59.15 -23.60 -12.54
C LEU A 111 58.57 -22.77 -11.39
N LYS A 112 59.35 -21.81 -10.86
CA LYS A 112 58.86 -20.91 -9.82
C LYS A 112 57.70 -20.06 -10.31
N GLU A 113 57.82 -19.47 -11.50
CA GLU A 113 56.75 -18.67 -12.11
C GLU A 113 55.46 -19.49 -12.32
N THR A 114 55.58 -20.74 -12.78
CA THR A 114 54.40 -21.62 -12.92
C THR A 114 53.76 -21.98 -11.58
N GLN A 115 54.55 -22.08 -10.51
CA GLN A 115 54.03 -22.35 -9.17
C GLN A 115 53.30 -21.13 -8.60
N ASP A 116 53.88 -19.93 -8.75
CA ASP A 116 53.26 -18.67 -8.34
C ASP A 116 51.95 -18.43 -9.12
N ALA A 117 51.93 -18.71 -10.43
CA ALA A 117 50.72 -18.60 -11.26
C ALA A 117 49.64 -19.61 -10.87
N LEU A 118 50.00 -20.83 -10.45
CA LEU A 118 49.05 -21.83 -9.98
C LEU A 118 48.39 -21.40 -8.66
N GLU A 119 49.18 -20.84 -7.73
CA GLU A 119 48.66 -20.30 -6.47
C GLU A 119 47.71 -19.12 -6.72
N GLU A 120 48.06 -18.21 -7.64
CA GLU A 120 47.17 -17.11 -8.02
C GLU A 120 45.87 -17.60 -8.65
N ALA A 121 45.93 -18.60 -9.55
CA ALA A 121 44.75 -19.18 -10.15
C ALA A 121 43.83 -19.87 -9.12
N GLN A 122 44.40 -20.55 -8.12
CA GLN A 122 43.63 -21.14 -7.03
C GLN A 122 42.93 -20.05 -6.19
N ASN A 123 43.65 -18.99 -5.83
CA ASN A 123 43.07 -17.86 -5.10
C ASN A 123 41.94 -17.18 -5.88
N GLN A 124 42.11 -17.00 -7.20
CA GLN A 124 41.05 -16.46 -8.06
C GLN A 124 39.83 -17.38 -8.12
N GLN A 125 40.04 -18.70 -8.15
CA GLN A 125 38.96 -19.68 -8.14
C GLN A 125 38.18 -19.71 -6.82
N GLU A 126 38.86 -19.59 -5.68
CA GLU A 126 38.20 -19.48 -4.39
C GLU A 126 37.41 -18.17 -4.27
N ASN A 127 37.98 -17.07 -4.75
CA ASN A 127 37.30 -15.78 -4.79
C ASN A 127 36.06 -15.79 -5.69
N SER A 128 36.13 -16.42 -6.87
CA SER A 128 34.98 -16.53 -7.77
C SER A 128 33.86 -17.39 -7.17
N ALA A 129 34.21 -18.50 -6.49
CA ALA A 129 33.24 -19.34 -5.78
C ALA A 129 32.57 -18.57 -4.62
N ASN A 130 33.33 -17.80 -3.86
CA ASN A 130 32.79 -16.97 -2.78
C ASN A 130 31.85 -15.87 -3.31
N LEU A 131 32.22 -15.20 -4.40
CA LEU A 131 31.38 -14.20 -5.06
C LEU A 131 30.08 -14.81 -5.58
N GLN A 132 30.15 -16.00 -6.20
CA GLN A 132 28.97 -16.70 -6.69
C GLN A 132 28.02 -17.08 -5.54
N LYS A 133 28.55 -17.57 -4.42
CA LYS A 133 27.76 -17.88 -3.23
C LYS A 133 27.09 -16.61 -2.66
N SER A 134 27.84 -15.52 -2.53
CA SER A 134 27.29 -14.25 -2.04
C SER A 134 26.22 -13.68 -2.97
N LEU A 135 26.41 -13.80 -4.28
CA LEU A 135 25.42 -13.41 -5.28
C LEU A 135 24.13 -14.23 -5.13
N GLN A 136 24.24 -15.56 -5.00
CA GLN A 136 23.09 -16.44 -4.79
C GLN A 136 22.34 -16.12 -3.49
N GLU A 137 23.06 -15.89 -2.39
CA GLU A 137 22.46 -15.47 -1.11
C GLU A 137 21.74 -14.12 -1.25
N SER A 138 22.31 -13.17 -1.99
CA SER A 138 21.68 -11.87 -2.26
C SER A 138 20.41 -12.02 -3.10
N GLN A 139 20.43 -12.86 -4.14
CA GLN A 139 19.26 -13.13 -4.98
C GLN A 139 18.12 -13.78 -4.18
N GLN A 140 18.44 -14.73 -3.28
CA GLN A 140 17.44 -15.35 -2.41
C GLN A 140 16.81 -14.32 -1.45
N LYS A 141 17.63 -13.45 -0.86
CA LYS A 141 17.14 -12.36 -0.01
C LYS A 141 16.26 -11.39 -0.80
N GLU A 142 16.63 -11.06 -2.03
CA GLU A 142 15.83 -10.20 -2.90
C GLU A 142 14.45 -10.80 -3.16
N VAL A 143 14.36 -12.09 -3.49
CA VAL A 143 13.07 -12.77 -3.70
C VAL A 143 12.22 -12.75 -2.42
N SER A 144 12.82 -13.01 -1.27
CA SER A 144 12.12 -12.95 0.02
C SER A 144 11.56 -11.54 0.31
N LEU A 145 12.37 -10.51 0.07
CA LEU A 145 11.94 -9.11 0.25
C LEU A 145 10.85 -8.72 -0.74
N GLN A 146 10.95 -9.16 -1.99
CA GLN A 146 9.89 -8.93 -2.99
C GLN A 146 8.57 -9.57 -2.53
N GLN A 147 8.62 -10.79 -1.97
CA GLN A 147 7.43 -11.45 -1.42
C GLN A 147 6.83 -10.66 -0.24
N GLU A 148 7.64 -10.24 0.72
CA GLU A 148 7.20 -9.42 1.86
C GLU A 148 6.57 -8.10 1.39
N VAL A 149 7.17 -7.43 0.40
CA VAL A 149 6.61 -6.22 -0.21
C VAL A 149 5.25 -6.49 -0.86
N THR A 150 5.07 -7.63 -1.52
CA THR A 150 3.75 -7.98 -2.10
C THR A 150 2.70 -8.25 -1.02
N GLU A 151 3.05 -8.91 0.07
CA GLU A 151 2.16 -9.17 1.20
C GLU A 151 1.74 -7.87 1.89
N LEU A 152 2.70 -7.00 2.22
CA LEU A 152 2.43 -5.70 2.82
C LEU A 152 1.55 -4.81 1.93
N ARG A 153 1.70 -4.89 0.61
CA ARG A 153 0.81 -4.18 -0.33
C ARG A 153 -0.62 -4.70 -0.26
N ALA A 154 -0.81 -6.02 -0.21
CA ALA A 154 -2.14 -6.62 -0.09
C ALA A 154 -2.82 -6.23 1.24
N ASP A 155 -2.08 -6.27 2.34
CA ASP A 155 -2.56 -5.84 3.66
C ASP A 155 -2.94 -4.37 3.67
N PHE A 156 -2.11 -3.51 3.08
CA PHE A 156 -2.40 -2.07 2.96
C PHE A 156 -3.67 -1.80 2.15
N GLU A 157 -3.88 -2.52 1.05
CA GLU A 157 -5.12 -2.42 0.27
C GLU A 157 -6.35 -2.88 1.07
N GLN A 158 -6.21 -3.96 1.85
CA GLN A 158 -7.28 -4.45 2.70
C GLN A 158 -7.64 -3.44 3.81
N GLN A 159 -6.63 -2.86 4.47
CA GLN A 159 -6.83 -1.80 5.46
C GLN A 159 -7.48 -0.56 4.83
N THR A 160 -7.06 -0.17 3.64
CA THR A 160 -7.68 0.95 2.92
C THR A 160 -9.16 0.69 2.67
N LYS A 161 -9.52 -0.53 2.25
CA LYS A 161 -10.93 -0.93 2.04
C LYS A 161 -11.73 -0.91 3.35
N SER A 162 -11.15 -1.34 4.47
CA SER A 162 -11.85 -1.32 5.78
C SER A 162 -12.06 0.11 6.28
N VAL A 163 -11.07 0.99 6.15
CA VAL A 163 -11.19 2.41 6.49
C VAL A 163 -12.29 3.08 5.68
N GLN A 164 -12.34 2.85 4.36
CA GLN A 164 -13.42 3.39 3.51
C GLN A 164 -14.81 2.90 3.90
N LYS A 165 -14.93 1.64 4.39
CA LYS A 165 -16.21 1.13 4.92
C LYS A 165 -16.59 1.85 6.21
N LEU A 166 -15.66 1.98 7.15
CA LEU A 166 -15.88 2.70 8.40
C LEU A 166 -16.24 4.17 8.17
N GLU A 167 -15.61 4.84 7.21
CA GLU A 167 -15.97 6.22 6.83
C GLU A 167 -17.42 6.32 6.31
N LYS A 168 -17.86 5.34 5.51
CA LYS A 168 -19.26 5.28 5.02
C LYS A 168 -20.22 5.04 6.18
N GLU A 169 -19.87 4.16 7.12
CA GLU A 169 -20.67 3.89 8.31
C GLU A 169 -20.75 5.11 9.24
N LEU A 170 -19.65 5.84 9.44
CA LEU A 170 -19.65 7.10 10.19
C LEU A 170 -20.55 8.15 9.54
N LYS A 171 -20.54 8.27 8.20
CA LYS A 171 -21.46 9.18 7.48
C LYS A 171 -22.92 8.81 7.73
N LYS A 172 -23.27 7.53 7.65
CA LYS A 172 -24.63 7.04 7.96
C LYS A 172 -25.01 7.28 9.42
N MET A 173 -24.09 7.02 10.36
CA MET A 173 -24.33 7.25 11.78
C MET A 173 -24.63 8.73 12.06
N ASN A 174 -23.90 9.64 11.41
CA ASN A 174 -24.16 11.08 11.54
C ASN A 174 -25.52 11.49 10.98
N GLN A 175 -25.96 10.90 9.86
CA GLN A 175 -27.30 11.12 9.32
C GLN A 175 -28.39 10.65 10.29
N ILE A 176 -28.27 9.43 10.81
CA ILE A 176 -29.22 8.87 11.79
C ILE A 176 -29.27 9.75 13.06
N LYS A 177 -28.13 10.28 13.50
CA LYS A 177 -28.08 11.20 14.65
C LYS A 177 -28.84 12.49 14.38
N GLN A 178 -28.75 13.04 13.17
CA GLN A 178 -29.53 14.21 12.77
C GLN A 178 -31.03 13.90 12.76
N GLU A 179 -31.44 12.81 12.13
CA GLU A 179 -32.84 12.35 12.12
C GLU A 179 -33.40 12.13 13.52
N LEU A 180 -32.58 11.59 14.44
CA LEU A 180 -32.97 11.39 15.83
C LEU A 180 -33.19 12.71 16.58
N GLU A 181 -32.34 13.71 16.38
CA GLU A 181 -32.55 15.05 16.98
C GLU A 181 -33.77 15.75 16.40
N GLU A 182 -34.02 15.61 15.09
CA GLU A 182 -35.23 16.12 14.45
C GLU A 182 -36.50 15.43 14.98
N ALA A 183 -36.49 14.10 15.09
CA ALA A 183 -37.59 13.33 15.65
C ALA A 183 -37.85 13.69 17.12
N LYS A 184 -36.79 13.90 17.91
CA LYS A 184 -36.90 14.36 19.30
C LYS A 184 -37.54 15.75 19.41
N LYS A 185 -37.19 16.67 18.51
CA LYS A 185 -37.80 18.00 18.44
C LYS A 185 -39.28 17.90 18.07
N ALA A 186 -39.63 17.10 17.06
CA ALA A 186 -41.01 16.88 16.64
C ALA A 186 -41.85 16.23 17.75
N ALA A 187 -41.33 15.21 18.42
CA ALA A 187 -41.99 14.56 19.56
C ALA A 187 -42.23 15.55 20.71
N SER A 188 -41.26 16.43 21.01
CA SER A 188 -41.41 17.46 22.03
C SER A 188 -42.48 18.50 21.68
N GLN A 189 -42.61 18.85 20.40
CA GLN A 189 -43.68 19.73 19.93
C GLN A 189 -45.06 19.06 20.02
N LEU A 190 -45.17 17.81 19.57
CA LEU A 190 -46.41 17.02 19.66
C LEU A 190 -46.86 16.82 21.11
N ALA A 191 -45.92 16.59 22.04
CA ALA A 191 -46.24 16.51 23.46
C ALA A 191 -46.86 17.81 23.99
N LYS A 192 -46.28 18.97 23.62
CA LYS A 192 -46.81 20.29 24.01
C LYS A 192 -48.20 20.55 23.42
N THR A 193 -48.42 20.22 22.14
CA THR A 193 -49.75 20.39 21.52
C THR A 193 -50.78 19.45 22.14
N ASN A 194 -50.39 18.22 22.47
CA ASN A 194 -51.29 17.27 23.12
C ASN A 194 -51.65 17.72 24.55
N GLU A 195 -50.70 18.30 25.28
CA GLU A 195 -50.96 18.90 26.60
C GLU A 195 -51.96 20.06 26.50
N GLN A 196 -51.74 20.99 25.55
CA GLN A 196 -52.66 22.11 25.29
C GLN A 196 -54.07 21.62 24.94
N LEU A 197 -54.20 20.68 24.01
CA LEU A 197 -55.50 20.10 23.63
C LEU A 197 -56.20 19.39 24.81
N THR A 198 -55.43 18.74 25.68
CA THR A 198 -55.98 18.10 26.89
C THR A 198 -56.51 19.16 27.86
N GLN A 199 -55.80 20.28 28.04
CA GLN A 199 -56.25 21.41 28.86
C GLN A 199 -57.53 22.06 28.29
N GLU A 200 -57.60 22.27 26.97
CA GLU A 200 -58.79 22.79 26.29
C GLU A 200 -59.99 21.84 26.40
N LEU A 201 -59.77 20.54 26.23
CA LEU A 201 -60.81 19.52 26.42
C LEU A 201 -61.37 19.50 27.84
N ASN A 202 -60.53 19.68 28.85
CA ASN A 202 -60.98 19.74 30.23
C ASN A 202 -61.76 21.03 30.51
N SER A 203 -61.28 22.17 29.99
CA SER A 203 -61.97 23.46 30.12
C SER A 203 -63.37 23.42 29.47
N THR A 204 -63.46 22.93 28.23
CA THR A 204 -64.75 22.80 27.53
C THR A 204 -65.71 21.78 28.14
N LYS A 205 -65.21 20.75 28.83
CA LYS A 205 -66.06 19.84 29.63
C LYS A 205 -66.63 20.55 30.85
N GLN A 206 -65.81 21.35 31.54
CA GLN A 206 -66.26 22.14 32.69
C GLN A 206 -67.32 23.16 32.28
N ASP A 207 -67.10 23.89 31.18
CA ASP A 207 -68.09 24.84 30.64
C ASP A 207 -69.44 24.16 30.28
N LYS A 208 -69.40 22.91 29.81
CA LYS A 208 -70.61 22.13 29.53
C LYS A 208 -71.34 21.65 30.78
N GLU A 209 -70.65 21.44 31.90
CA GLU A 209 -71.31 21.13 33.18
C GLU A 209 -71.96 22.37 33.80
N ASP A 210 -71.37 23.55 33.60
CA ASP A 210 -71.92 24.82 34.10
C ASP A 210 -73.17 25.30 33.31
N ILE A 211 -73.41 24.78 32.10
CA ILE A 211 -74.61 25.05 31.28
C ILE A 211 -75.75 24.03 31.55
N LYS A 212 -75.78 23.41 32.74
CA LYS A 212 -76.87 22.49 33.11
C LYS A 212 -78.07 23.23 33.70
N VAL A 213 -78.91 23.76 32.81
CA VAL A 213 -80.34 24.04 33.10
C VAL A 213 -81.07 22.69 33.32
N PRO A 214 -81.95 22.53 34.32
CA PRO A 214 -82.64 21.27 34.57
C PRO A 214 -83.73 21.02 33.52
N THR A 215 -84.28 19.79 33.52
CA THR A 215 -85.41 19.28 32.68
C THR A 215 -85.06 19.03 31.20
N HIS A 216 -85.28 17.88 30.54
CA HIS A 216 -86.27 16.80 30.66
C HIS A 216 -85.78 15.48 29.99
N LYS A 217 -86.20 14.30 30.49
CA LYS A 217 -86.26 13.01 29.73
C LYS A 217 -87.17 13.17 28.47
N PRO A 218 -86.92 12.48 27.33
CA PRO A 218 -87.57 11.17 27.07
C PRO A 218 -86.73 10.22 26.14
N PRO A 219 -87.28 9.21 25.43
CA PRO A 219 -87.08 7.79 25.74
C PRO A 219 -86.32 6.97 24.67
N ASN A 220 -85.87 5.78 25.09
CA ASN A 220 -85.62 4.57 24.29
C ASN A 220 -85.22 4.74 22.81
N GLN A 221 -83.93 4.58 22.51
CA GLN A 221 -83.49 4.05 21.22
C GLN A 221 -82.42 2.97 21.43
N SER A 222 -82.86 1.74 21.21
CA SER A 222 -82.14 0.58 20.66
C SER A 222 -80.61 0.68 20.57
N LEU A 223 -79.93 -0.10 21.41
CA LEU A 223 -78.54 -0.52 21.22
C LEU A 223 -78.43 -1.33 19.91
N VAL A 224 -77.94 -0.70 18.84
CA VAL A 224 -77.33 -1.43 17.72
C VAL A 224 -75.82 -1.45 17.99
N HIS A 225 -75.36 -2.57 18.56
CA HIS A 225 -73.95 -2.90 18.71
C HIS A 225 -73.35 -3.14 17.31
N HIS A 226 -72.78 -2.11 16.71
CA HIS A 226 -71.86 -2.28 15.59
C HIS A 226 -70.50 -2.70 16.14
N HIS A 227 -70.28 -4.01 16.24
CA HIS A 227 -68.93 -4.53 16.33
C HIS A 227 -68.19 -4.16 15.05
N PRO A 228 -67.00 -3.52 15.11
CA PRO A 228 -66.16 -3.39 13.95
C PRO A 228 -65.77 -4.79 13.50
N VAL A 229 -66.27 -5.20 12.34
CA VAL A 229 -65.84 -6.41 11.64
C VAL A 229 -64.34 -6.29 11.44
N ARG A 230 -63.57 -7.14 12.13
CA ARG A 230 -62.15 -7.29 11.83
C ARG A 230 -62.04 -7.83 10.40
N PRO A 231 -61.18 -7.28 9.53
CA PRO A 231 -60.89 -7.88 8.25
C PRO A 231 -60.42 -9.32 8.50
N ILE A 232 -61.15 -10.30 7.97
CA ILE A 232 -60.68 -11.69 7.95
C ILE A 232 -59.49 -11.69 6.99
N GLN A 233 -58.30 -11.66 7.57
CA GLN A 233 -57.04 -11.84 6.85
C GLN A 233 -57.08 -13.26 6.28
N LYS A 234 -57.24 -13.38 4.96
CA LYS A 234 -57.16 -14.67 4.26
C LYS A 234 -55.75 -15.23 4.49
N GLU A 235 -55.61 -16.54 4.64
CA GLU A 235 -54.31 -17.16 4.95
C GLU A 235 -53.23 -16.94 3.87
N SER A 236 -53.61 -16.42 2.70
CA SER A 236 -52.71 -15.96 1.65
C SER A 236 -51.96 -14.66 1.96
N ASP A 237 -52.37 -13.89 2.98
CA ASP A 237 -51.73 -12.65 3.44
C ASP A 237 -50.93 -12.84 4.75
N LYS A 238 -50.49 -14.07 5.05
CA LYS A 238 -49.46 -14.28 6.09
C LYS A 238 -48.12 -13.83 5.51
N PRO A 239 -47.49 -12.74 6.01
CA PRO A 239 -46.13 -12.40 5.63
C PRO A 239 -45.25 -13.57 6.05
N ALA A 240 -44.65 -14.24 5.06
CA ALA A 240 -43.65 -15.27 5.27
C ALA A 240 -42.60 -14.75 6.25
N ASP A 241 -42.49 -15.42 7.40
CA ASP A 241 -41.41 -15.27 8.38
C ASP A 241 -40.95 -13.84 8.66
N PHE A 242 -41.71 -13.12 9.49
CA PHE A 242 -41.15 -11.97 10.23
C PHE A 242 -39.87 -12.35 10.99
N ALA A 243 -39.77 -13.60 11.45
CA ALA A 243 -38.61 -14.13 12.18
C ALA A 243 -37.33 -14.24 11.34
N ARG A 244 -37.41 -14.27 10.00
CA ARG A 244 -36.20 -14.32 9.15
C ARG A 244 -35.55 -12.97 8.92
N ASN A 245 -36.30 -11.86 9.09
CA ASN A 245 -35.82 -10.51 8.73
C ASN A 245 -35.77 -9.51 9.89
N THR A 246 -36.12 -9.90 11.12
CA THR A 246 -36.04 -9.01 12.28
C THR A 246 -34.97 -9.45 13.29
N TRP A 247 -33.77 -8.92 13.07
CA TRP A 247 -32.90 -8.31 14.09
C TRP A 247 -32.68 -9.06 15.41
N LEU A 248 -32.30 -10.33 15.35
CA LEU A 248 -31.51 -10.98 16.39
C LEU A 248 -30.41 -11.80 15.70
N LEU A 249 -29.37 -11.08 15.24
CA LEU A 249 -28.01 -11.60 15.14
C LEU A 249 -27.27 -11.19 16.41
#